data_AF-A0A662THG8-F1
#
_entry.id   AF-A0A662THG8-F1
#
_cell.length_a   1.000
_cell.length_b   1.000
_cell.length_c   1.000
_cell.angle_alpha   90.00
_cell.angle_beta   90.00
_cell.angle_gamma   90.00
#
_symmetry.space_group_name_H-M   'P 1'
#
loop_
_entity.id
_entity.type
_entity.pdbx_description
1 polymer ?
#
loop_
_entity_poly.entity_id
_entity_poly.type
_entity_poly.pdbx_seq_one_letter_code
_entity_poly.pdbx_strand_id
1 'polypeptide(L)' 'MVKNDRPKTVVKPRDTLLEDHIGKIVICHLGGRTVRGVLKRVARYEIELDVGGRLVVVFKHALTHVSIIKQPQIYGGGKR' A
#
# COMPACT_ATOMS: atom_id res chain seq x y z
N MET A 1 19.98 -31.42 -27.54
CA MET A 1 19.31 -30.99 -26.28
C MET A 1 19.19 -29.48 -26.30
N VAL A 2 18.00 -28.95 -26.57
CA VAL A 2 17.74 -27.49 -26.55
C VAL A 2 17.61 -27.07 -25.08
N LYS A 3 18.55 -26.26 -24.59
CA LYS A 3 18.46 -25.68 -23.24
C LYS A 3 17.32 -24.67 -23.23
N ASN A 4 16.29 -24.99 -22.47
CA ASN A 4 15.09 -24.18 -22.34
C ASN A 4 15.34 -23.11 -21.26
N ASP A 5 16.06 -22.04 -21.62
CA ASP A 5 16.29 -20.89 -20.73
C ASP A 5 15.02 -20.05 -20.66
N ARG A 6 14.10 -20.43 -19.76
CA ARG A 6 13.02 -19.54 -19.36
C ARG A 6 13.62 -18.40 -18.54
N PRO A 7 13.26 -17.13 -18.79
CA PRO A 7 13.72 -16.04 -17.94
C PRO A 7 13.25 -16.31 -16.51
N LYS A 8 14.20 -16.47 -15.58
CA LYS A 8 13.89 -16.54 -14.16
C LYS A 8 13.28 -15.20 -13.77
N THR A 9 11.98 -15.19 -13.49
CA THR A 9 11.30 -14.03 -12.91
C THR A 9 12.00 -13.69 -11.60
N VAL A 10 12.77 -12.61 -11.59
CA VAL A 10 13.40 -12.08 -10.38
C VAL A 10 12.29 -11.50 -9.52
N VAL A 11 11.72 -12.32 -8.64
CA VAL A 11 10.80 -11.85 -7.62
C VAL A 11 11.61 -11.01 -6.66
N LYS A 12 11.52 -9.68 -6.76
CA LYS A 12 12.07 -8.80 -5.74
C LYS A 12 11.38 -9.16 -4.41
N PRO A 13 12.14 -9.49 -3.35
CA PRO A 13 11.55 -9.74 -2.06
C PRO A 13 10.78 -8.49 -1.64
N ARG A 14 9.47 -8.64 -1.42
CA ARG A 14 8.63 -7.57 -0.90
C ARG A 14 8.86 -7.50 0.60
N ASP A 15 9.23 -6.32 1.11
CA ASP A 15 9.54 -6.16 2.52
C ASP A 15 8.26 -6.18 3.38
N THR A 16 7.11 -5.81 2.80
CA THR A 16 5.84 -5.70 3.53
C THR A 16 4.63 -6.01 2.65
N LEU A 17 3.54 -6.49 3.27
CA LEU A 17 2.24 -6.68 2.60
C LEU A 17 1.57 -5.35 2.19
N LEU A 18 2.08 -4.20 2.64
CA LEU A 18 1.51 -2.88 2.30
C LEU A 18 1.59 -2.58 0.80
N GLU A 19 2.57 -3.16 0.09
CA GLU A 19 2.73 -3.00 -1.36
C GLU A 19 1.49 -3.49 -2.13
N ASP A 20 0.76 -4.48 -1.62
CA ASP A 20 -0.49 -4.99 -2.22
C ASP A 20 -1.69 -4.05 -2.03
N HIS A 21 -1.46 -2.92 -1.36
CA HIS A 21 -2.49 -1.97 -0.97
C HIS A 21 -2.22 -0.56 -1.48
N ILE A 22 -1.25 -0.40 -2.38
CA ILE A 22 -1.07 0.85 -3.14
C ILE A 22 -2.38 1.20 -3.85
N GLY A 23 -2.76 2.48 -3.78
CA GLY A 23 -4.02 3.03 -4.28
C GLY A 23 -5.19 2.93 -3.29
N LYS A 24 -5.06 2.19 -2.17
CA LYS A 24 -6.12 2.10 -1.15
C LYS A 24 -5.98 3.21 -0.11
N ILE A 25 -7.10 3.52 0.54
CA ILE A 25 -7.10 4.40 1.71
C ILE A 25 -6.54 3.62 2.90
N VAL A 26 -5.54 4.18 3.54
CA VAL A 26 -4.94 3.65 4.77
C VAL A 26 -5.01 4.68 5.89
N ILE A 27 -5.01 4.19 7.13
CA ILE A 27 -4.86 5.00 8.33
C ILE A 27 -3.55 4.58 8.99
N CYS A 28 -2.64 5.53 9.13
CA CYS A 28 -1.36 5.37 9.79
C CYS A 28 -1.45 5.88 11.23
N HIS A 29 -1.20 5.00 12.20
CA HIS A 29 -1.27 5.33 13.62
C HIS A 29 0.13 5.66 14.16
N LEU A 30 0.27 6.83 14.78
CA LEU A 30 1.53 7.47 15.18
C LEU A 30 1.42 7.93 16.64
N GLY A 31 1.66 7.04 17.61
CA GLY A 31 1.77 7.41 19.04
C GLY A 31 0.66 8.34 19.57
N GLY A 32 -0.61 8.06 19.23
CA GLY A 32 -1.76 8.88 19.64
C GLY A 32 -2.29 9.84 18.57
N ARG A 33 -1.61 9.96 17.42
CA ARG A 33 -2.08 10.68 16.24
C ARG A 33 -2.40 9.71 15.10
N THR A 34 -3.20 10.17 14.13
CA THR A 34 -3.48 9.41 12.92
C THR A 34 -3.31 10.28 11.67
N VAL A 35 -2.85 9.64 10.60
CA VAL A 35 -2.82 10.22 9.26
C VAL A 35 -3.61 9.31 8.34
N ARG A 36 -4.65 9.84 7.70
CA ARG A 36 -5.48 9.12 6.74
C ARG A 36 -5.16 9.63 5.34
N GLY A 37 -4.85 8.73 4.42
CA GLY A 37 -4.51 9.09 3.05
C GLY A 37 -4.54 7.90 2.11
N VAL A 38 -4.38 8.17 0.81
CA VAL A 38 -4.23 7.13 -0.21
C VAL A 38 -2.78 6.70 -0.25
N LEU A 39 -2.50 5.40 -0.09
CA LEU A 39 -1.15 4.86 -0.17
C LEU A 39 -0.62 4.97 -1.60
N LYS A 40 0.44 5.74 -1.81
CA LYS A 40 1.05 5.96 -3.15
C LYS A 40 2.25 5.07 -3.38
N ARG A 41 3.12 4.93 -2.39
CA ARG A 41 4.35 4.15 -2.48
C ARG A 41 4.73 3.58 -1.12
N VAL A 42 5.36 2.41 -1.16
CA VAL A 42 5.99 1.77 0.00
C VAL A 42 7.47 1.62 -0.36
N ALA A 43 8.33 2.14 0.52
CA ALA A 43 9.76 1.92 0.46
C ALA A 43 10.20 1.14 1.71
N ARG A 44 11.49 0.84 1.80
CA ARG A 44 12.04 0.05 2.92
C ARG A 44 11.70 0.66 4.29
N TYR A 45 11.88 1.97 4.45
CA TYR A 45 11.78 2.67 5.74
C TYR A 45 10.61 3.64 5.86
N GLU A 46 9.89 3.88 4.77
CA GLU A 46 8.86 4.92 4.69
C GLU A 46 7.71 4.49 3.80
N ILE A 47 6.60 5.21 3.96
CA ILE A 47 5.43 5.12 3.09
C ILE A 47 5.03 6.54 2.66
N GLU A 48 4.57 6.64 1.43
CA GLU A 48 4.06 7.88 0.86
C GLU A 48 2.54 7.83 0.80
N LEU A 49 1.89 8.86 1.35
CA LEU A 49 0.45 9.04 1.35
C LEU A 49 0.09 10.30 0.60
N ASP A 50 -1.01 10.26 -0.13
CA ASP A 50 -1.70 11.46 -0.61
C ASP A 50 -2.84 11.81 0.35
N VAL A 51 -2.73 12.99 0.94
CA VAL A 51 -3.66 13.54 1.93
C VAL A 51 -4.24 14.83 1.37
N GLY A 52 -5.34 14.71 0.63
CA GLY A 52 -6.04 15.86 0.05
C GLY A 52 -5.18 16.66 -0.93
N GLY A 53 -4.40 15.99 -1.79
CA GLY A 53 -3.52 16.62 -2.77
C GLY A 53 -2.15 17.00 -2.22
N ARG A 54 -1.87 16.70 -0.94
CA ARG A 54 -0.55 16.88 -0.33
C ARG A 54 0.15 15.53 -0.20
N LEU A 55 1.39 15.46 -0.70
CA LEU A 55 2.27 14.33 -0.44
C LEU A 55 2.73 14.37 1.02
N VAL A 56 2.44 13.30 1.76
CA VAL A 56 2.86 13.11 3.15
C VAL A 56 3.71 11.85 3.23
N VAL A 57 4.95 12.00 3.67
CA VAL A 57 5.87 10.89 3.91
C VAL A 57 5.81 10.51 5.39
N VAL A 58 5.62 9.22 5.66
CA VAL A 58 5.57 8.69 7.03
C VAL A 58 6.65 7.63 7.21
N PHE A 59 7.54 7.83 8.18
CA PHE A 59 8.57 6.86 8.50
C PHE A 59 8.01 5.68 9.32
N LYS A 60 8.37 4.46 8.93
CA LYS A 60 7.85 3.22 9.54
C LYS A 60 8.20 3.09 11.02
N HIS A 61 9.33 3.64 11.47
CA HIS A 61 9.71 3.61 12.88
C HIS A 61 8.78 4.45 13.78
N ALA A 62 8.03 5.40 13.22
CA ALA A 62 7.04 6.18 13.96
C ALA A 62 5.67 5.51 14.00
N LEU A 63 5.41 4.53 13.12
CA LEU A 63 4.14 3.83 13.04
C LEU A 63 4.02 2.81 14.17
N THR A 64 2.88 2.81 14.85
CA THR A 64 2.50 1.67 15.72
C THR A 64 1.86 0.57 14.90
N HIS A 65 0.97 0.93 13.97
CA HIS A 65 0.33 0.03 12.99
C HIS A 65 -0.31 0.83 11.86
N VAL A 66 -0.74 0.11 10.81
CA VAL A 66 -1.49 0.66 9.66
C VAL A 66 -2.78 -0.12 9.47
N SER A 67 -3.90 0.58 9.37
CA SER A 67 -5.19 0.00 9.01
C SER A 67 -5.52 0.25 7.54
N ILE A 68 -5.92 -0.79 6.82
CA ILE A 68 -6.35 -0.68 5.41
C ILE A 68 -7.87 -0.60 5.38
N ILE A 69 -8.40 0.50 4.86
CA ILE A 69 -9.85 0.62 4.69
C ILE A 69 -10.24 -0.13 3.42
N LYS A 70 -10.96 -1.24 3.59
CA LYS A 70 -11.66 -1.87 2.47
C LYS A 70 -12.73 -0.88 2.01
N GLN A 71 -12.64 -0.39 0.77
CA GLN A 71 -13.79 0.29 0.18
C GLN A 71 -15.00 -0.67 0.30
N PRO A 72 -16.19 -0.18 0.68
CA PRO A 72 -17.38 -0.99 0.55
C PRO A 72 -17.46 -1.41 -0.92
N GLN A 73 -17.44 -2.72 -1.17
CA GLN A 73 -17.81 -3.26 -2.46
C GLN A 73 -19.25 -2.81 -2.67
N ILE A 74 -19.45 -1.72 -3.41
CA ILE A 74 -20.77 -1.39 -3.94
C ILE A 74 -21.05 -2.53 -4.91
N TYR A 75 -21.76 -3.57 -4.44
CA TYR A 75 -22.33 -4.58 -5.33
C TYR A 75 -23.11 -3.81 -6.38
N GLY A 76 -22.65 -3.91 -7.63
CA GLY A 76 -23.18 -3.17 -8.75
C GLY A 76 -24.70 -3.28 -8.76
N GLY A 77 -25.37 -2.12 -8.71
CA GLY A 77 -26.78 -2.03 -9.01
C GLY A 77 -27.02 -2.71 -10.35
N GLY A 78 -27.81 -3.77 -10.33
CA GLY A 78 -28.16 -4.54 -11.50
C GLY A 78 -28.70 -3.60 -12.58
N LYS A 79 -28.18 -3.75 -13.80
CA LYS A 79 -28.85 -3.28 -15.00
C LYS A 79 -30.26 -3.87 -15.00
N ARG A 80 -31.27 -3.01 -14.97
CA ARG A 80 -32.58 -3.23 -15.58
C ARG A 80 -32.80 -2.10 -16.56
#